data_AF-A0A7G3FL26-F1
#
_entry.id   AF-A0A7G3FL26-F1
#
_cell.length_a   1.000
_cell.length_b   1.000
_cell.length_c   1.000
_cell.angle_alpha   90.00
_cell.angle_beta   90.00
_cell.angle_gamma   90.00
#
_symmetry.space_group_name_H-M   'P 1'
#
loop_
_entity.id
_entity.type
_entity.pdbx_description
1 polymer ?
#
loop_
_entity_poly.entity_id
_entity_poly.type
_entity_poly.pdbx_seq_one_letter_code
_entity_poly.pdbx_strand_id
1 'polypeptide(L)'
;MTSKRFLLALSFLLIAFSCDVNEGPQPDLNEVSRLIVNAEDIPEVTSSLLQEMGLRSGNNGRFSINGSESIGFNINWDRIKQLIDSTGKQTYTFGIEDTDNDPSTFYNLVFKISPDGDPYRPYVLKYTMNDDFASNYYAGTESFKTFRGQVQKTVITSTLSNLRGEAPNERSEFGDSGDELVGVDPCPNPTDIGNNNNSGSSGGGGNNNSNQNNSDNNNDNNTCDVYVLETDWYTCVSVGNEVPDCHYSYTEYELVYENCGPDDNLSANLENDDVCSDDDHNVPIIEPDLDAGLWEQEICETEAFKNNSCLQEIWGSLKENDVAYMFLTSFTGEKPIAELCLNAISVIDTTSKNYDDNGFTSLKGNSLNPKVEITMNLNQLHRPKIDVARTILHETIHAELFSMIIEAGFESGFENYVEQNPDKEEFQLVWDYIQTYGIGGFQHEYMADHYLASLSNTLEGLGATMISSRFKEHMTGSKIYLSNTESFTWDWDEFYVALAWNGLAKTEEWEDLDESLRQRYQAYRSQYKDLETLSFKCN
;
A
#
# COMPACT_ATOMS: atom_id res chain seq x y z
N MET A 1 7.10 -23.51 71.83
CA MET A 1 7.72 -22.64 70.78
C MET A 1 7.38 -23.05 69.35
N THR A 2 6.66 -24.15 69.12
CA THR A 2 6.36 -24.70 67.77
C THR A 2 5.08 -24.16 67.12
N SER A 3 4.11 -23.66 67.89
CA SER A 3 2.82 -23.18 67.35
C SER A 3 2.89 -21.82 66.62
N LYS A 4 3.80 -20.92 67.02
CA LYS A 4 3.92 -19.59 66.38
C LYS A 4 4.57 -19.63 64.99
N ARG A 5 5.39 -20.65 64.70
CA ARG A 5 6.03 -20.81 63.38
C ARG A 5 5.07 -21.42 62.34
N PHE A 6 4.10 -22.21 62.79
CA PHE A 6 3.10 -22.81 61.89
C PHE A 6 2.07 -21.78 61.42
N LEU A 7 1.66 -20.86 62.29
CA LEU A 7 0.74 -19.76 61.94
C LEU A 7 1.36 -18.76 60.95
N LEU A 8 2.66 -18.51 61.04
CA LEU A 8 3.36 -17.60 60.13
C LEU A 8 3.61 -18.24 58.76
N ALA A 9 3.84 -19.56 58.72
CA ALA A 9 3.91 -20.30 57.46
C ALA A 9 2.54 -20.38 56.76
N LEU A 10 1.46 -20.57 57.53
CA LEU A 10 0.10 -20.61 56.98
C LEU A 10 -0.37 -19.23 56.48
N SER A 11 0.06 -18.12 57.11
CA SER A 11 -0.27 -16.78 56.62
C SER A 11 0.47 -16.43 55.34
N PHE A 12 1.71 -16.88 55.15
CA PHE A 12 2.43 -16.71 53.89
C PHE A 12 1.86 -17.58 52.75
N LEU A 13 1.36 -18.78 53.06
CA LEU A 13 0.72 -19.65 52.07
C LEU A 13 -0.63 -19.08 51.61
N LEU A 14 -1.37 -18.38 52.47
CA LEU A 14 -2.65 -17.76 52.10
C LEU A 14 -2.48 -16.45 51.30
N ILE A 15 -1.37 -15.73 51.46
CA ILE A 15 -1.08 -14.53 50.65
C ILE A 15 -0.62 -14.91 49.23
N ALA A 16 0.03 -16.07 49.07
CA ALA A 16 0.47 -16.57 47.76
C ALA A 16 -0.69 -17.09 46.86
N PHE A 17 -1.87 -17.34 47.42
CA PHE A 17 -3.05 -17.85 46.69
C PHE A 17 -4.14 -16.78 46.44
N SER A 18 -3.87 -15.50 46.70
CA SER A 18 -4.83 -14.40 46.45
C SER A 18 -4.34 -13.33 45.48
N CYS A 19 -3.31 -13.65 44.69
CA CYS A 19 -2.93 -12.88 43.51
C CYS A 19 -3.20 -13.71 42.25
N ASP A 20 -4.47 -14.08 42.02
CA ASP A 20 -4.91 -14.18 40.63
C ASP A 20 -5.03 -12.73 40.17
N VAL A 21 -4.05 -12.29 39.39
CA VAL A 21 -4.22 -11.09 38.58
C VAL A 21 -5.44 -11.41 37.72
N ASN A 22 -6.56 -10.77 38.04
CA ASN A 22 -7.75 -10.80 37.22
C ASN A 22 -7.36 -9.98 35.98
N GLU A 23 -6.60 -10.60 35.08
CA GLU A 23 -6.43 -10.13 33.72
C GLU A 23 -7.83 -10.24 33.14
N GLY A 24 -8.59 -9.14 33.27
CA GLY A 24 -9.79 -8.96 32.49
C GLY A 24 -9.45 -9.27 31.03
N PRO A 25 -10.39 -9.79 30.23
CA PRO A 25 -10.11 -10.16 28.85
C PRO A 25 -9.33 -9.02 28.21
N GLN A 26 -8.06 -9.29 27.86
CA GLN A 26 -7.32 -8.32 27.08
C GLN A 26 -8.15 -8.12 25.81
N PRO A 27 -8.48 -6.87 25.44
CA PRO A 27 -9.14 -6.66 24.16
C PRO A 27 -8.24 -7.32 23.12
N ASP A 28 -8.81 -8.22 22.31
CA ASP A 28 -8.11 -8.73 21.13
C ASP A 28 -7.69 -7.48 20.36
N LEU A 29 -6.39 -7.20 20.34
CA LEU A 29 -5.84 -6.16 19.48
C LEU A 29 -6.07 -6.68 18.08
N ASN A 30 -7.07 -6.13 17.40
CA ASN A 30 -7.30 -6.46 16.02
C ASN A 30 -6.03 -6.06 15.25
N GLU A 31 -5.58 -6.93 14.37
CA GLU A 31 -4.46 -6.63 13.52
C GLU A 31 -4.83 -5.49 12.58
N VAL A 32 -3.93 -4.52 12.41
CA VAL A 32 -4.17 -3.41 11.47
C VAL A 32 -4.17 -4.01 10.05
N SER A 33 -5.30 -3.95 9.36
CA SER A 33 -5.47 -4.52 8.03
C SER A 33 -5.53 -3.44 6.98
N ARG A 34 -4.88 -3.67 5.83
CA ARG A 34 -4.85 -2.74 4.70
C ARG A 34 -5.19 -3.48 3.43
N LEU A 35 -6.16 -2.95 2.68
CA LEU A 35 -6.75 -3.62 1.54
C LEU A 35 -6.92 -2.64 0.39
N ILE A 36 -6.65 -3.11 -0.83
CA ILE A 36 -7.17 -2.48 -2.04
C ILE A 36 -8.55 -3.09 -2.27
N VAL A 37 -9.56 -2.26 -2.45
CA VAL A 37 -10.96 -2.70 -2.55
C VAL A 37 -11.64 -2.09 -3.77
N ASN A 38 -12.55 -2.84 -4.41
CA ASN A 38 -13.38 -2.29 -5.47
C ASN A 38 -14.69 -1.74 -4.88
N ALA A 39 -15.25 -0.70 -5.49
CA ALA A 39 -16.53 -0.14 -5.06
C ALA A 39 -17.68 -1.17 -5.02
N GLU A 40 -17.64 -2.18 -5.89
CA GLU A 40 -18.62 -3.27 -5.94
C GLU A 40 -18.56 -4.20 -4.73
N ASP A 41 -17.38 -4.32 -4.10
CA ASP A 41 -17.15 -5.17 -2.94
C ASP A 41 -17.56 -4.50 -1.61
N ILE A 42 -17.70 -3.16 -1.62
CA ILE A 42 -18.08 -2.34 -0.46
C ILE A 42 -19.33 -1.46 -0.71
N PRO A 43 -20.47 -2.05 -1.12
CA PRO A 43 -21.66 -1.30 -1.52
C PRO A 43 -22.28 -0.47 -0.37
N GLU A 44 -22.12 -0.91 0.87
CA GLU A 44 -22.63 -0.20 2.05
C GLU A 44 -21.81 1.08 2.34
N VAL A 45 -20.50 1.03 2.13
CA VAL A 45 -19.57 2.14 2.30
C VAL A 45 -19.82 3.19 1.24
N THR A 46 -19.89 2.78 -0.03
CA THR A 46 -20.14 3.70 -1.15
C THR A 46 -21.51 4.35 -1.05
N SER A 47 -22.53 3.61 -0.63
CA SER A 47 -23.87 4.16 -0.38
C SER A 47 -23.87 5.17 0.78
N SER A 48 -23.18 4.86 1.88
CA SER A 48 -23.06 5.75 3.04
C SER A 48 -22.30 7.02 2.69
N LEU A 49 -21.19 6.91 1.94
CA LEU A 49 -20.44 8.05 1.42
C LEU A 49 -21.33 8.96 0.57
N LEU A 50 -22.05 8.39 -0.40
CA LEU A 50 -22.96 9.16 -1.25
C LEU A 50 -24.05 9.85 -0.42
N GLN A 51 -24.61 9.15 0.58
CA GLN A 51 -25.60 9.72 1.48
C GLN A 51 -25.05 10.89 2.30
N GLU A 52 -23.86 10.76 2.88
CA GLU A 52 -23.18 11.82 3.64
C GLU A 52 -22.82 13.02 2.76
N MET A 53 -22.48 12.78 1.49
CA MET A 53 -22.31 13.83 0.49
C MET A 53 -23.63 14.45 0.00
N GLY A 54 -24.80 13.96 0.46
CA GLY A 54 -26.11 14.42 0.00
C GLY A 54 -26.43 14.03 -1.45
N LEU A 55 -25.70 13.07 -2.01
CA LEU A 55 -25.88 12.55 -3.37
C LEU A 55 -26.85 11.37 -3.34
N ARG A 56 -27.87 11.41 -4.20
CA ARG A 56 -28.74 10.25 -4.41
C ARG A 56 -28.04 9.30 -5.38
N SER A 57 -27.98 8.02 -5.03
CA SER A 57 -27.55 6.93 -5.91
C SER A 57 -28.24 7.05 -7.28
N GLY A 58 -27.47 7.38 -8.32
CA GLY A 58 -27.98 7.57 -9.70
C GLY A 58 -27.57 8.86 -10.42
N ASN A 59 -26.92 9.83 -9.76
CA ASN A 59 -26.31 10.98 -10.43
C ASN A 59 -24.81 10.77 -10.59
N ASN A 60 -24.32 10.84 -11.83
CA ASN A 60 -22.91 10.61 -12.21
C ASN A 60 -21.96 11.67 -11.63
N GLY A 61 -21.57 11.50 -10.36
CA GLY A 61 -20.29 11.92 -9.79
C GLY A 61 -20.01 13.42 -9.61
N ARG A 62 -20.79 14.33 -10.20
CA ARG A 62 -20.48 15.77 -10.14
C ARG A 62 -20.98 16.40 -8.83
N PHE A 63 -20.07 16.58 -7.89
CA PHE A 63 -20.25 17.41 -6.71
C PHE A 63 -19.75 18.84 -6.96
N SER A 64 -20.29 19.83 -6.24
CA SER A 64 -19.76 21.20 -6.24
C SER A 64 -19.51 21.60 -4.79
N ILE A 65 -18.26 21.83 -4.44
CA ILE A 65 -17.88 22.39 -3.14
C ILE A 65 -18.12 23.92 -3.20
N ASN A 66 -18.65 24.51 -2.13
CA ASN A 66 -19.20 25.87 -2.06
C ASN A 66 -18.30 26.99 -2.63
N GLY A 67 -18.87 27.86 -3.48
CA GLY A 67 -18.69 29.32 -3.31
C GLY A 67 -18.22 30.17 -4.49
N SER A 68 -17.28 29.73 -5.33
CA SER A 68 -16.84 30.57 -6.47
C SER A 68 -16.34 29.82 -7.70
N GLU A 69 -15.94 28.56 -7.57
CA GLU A 69 -15.58 27.70 -8.70
C GLU A 69 -16.15 26.32 -8.42
N SER A 70 -17.02 25.82 -9.30
CA SER A 70 -17.55 24.47 -9.20
C SER A 70 -16.43 23.50 -9.55
N ILE A 71 -15.60 23.12 -8.58
CA ILE A 71 -14.63 22.06 -8.80
C ILE A 71 -15.42 20.75 -8.82
N GLY A 72 -15.72 20.30 -10.03
CA GLY A 72 -16.41 19.05 -10.28
C GLY A 72 -15.41 17.92 -10.28
N PHE A 73 -15.23 17.27 -9.13
CA PHE A 73 -14.36 16.10 -9.02
C PHE A 73 -15.08 14.84 -9.49
N ASN A 74 -14.39 13.96 -10.21
CA ASN A 74 -14.88 12.60 -10.48
C ASN A 74 -14.19 11.65 -9.49
N ILE A 75 -14.98 10.89 -8.73
CA ILE A 75 -14.46 9.83 -7.87
C ILE A 75 -14.07 8.65 -8.75
N ASN A 76 -12.83 8.17 -8.63
CA ASN A 76 -12.37 6.95 -9.24
C ASN A 76 -12.79 5.75 -8.36
N TRP A 77 -13.85 5.06 -8.76
CA TRP A 77 -14.43 3.94 -8.02
C TRP A 77 -13.61 2.64 -8.10
N ASP A 78 -12.60 2.61 -8.96
CA ASP A 78 -11.68 1.49 -9.13
C ASP A 78 -10.39 1.69 -8.31
N ARG A 79 -10.20 2.87 -7.69
CA ARG A 79 -9.03 3.21 -6.87
C ARG A 79 -9.46 3.53 -5.45
N ILE A 80 -9.55 2.50 -4.61
CA ILE A 80 -9.93 2.64 -3.21
C ILE A 80 -8.94 1.87 -2.33
N LYS A 81 -8.35 2.57 -1.37
CA LYS A 81 -7.56 1.98 -0.29
C LYS A 81 -8.40 1.96 0.99
N GLN A 82 -8.39 0.85 1.69
CA GLN A 82 -9.02 0.66 2.99
C GLN A 82 -7.95 0.38 4.03
N LEU A 83 -8.05 1.06 5.17
CA LEU A 83 -7.31 0.80 6.39
C LEU A 83 -8.31 0.43 7.49
N ILE A 84 -8.08 -0.69 8.17
CA ILE A 84 -8.80 -1.10 9.38
C ILE A 84 -7.80 -1.01 10.53
N ASP A 85 -8.01 -0.12 11.48
CA ASP A 85 -7.10 0.04 12.61
C ASP A 85 -7.34 -1.03 13.70
N SER A 86 -6.48 -1.01 14.72
CA SER A 86 -6.55 -1.98 15.83
C SER A 86 -7.83 -1.91 16.66
N THR A 87 -8.62 -0.84 16.51
CA THR A 87 -9.91 -0.65 17.17
C THR A 87 -11.09 -1.13 16.31
N GLY A 88 -10.82 -1.50 15.05
CA GLY A 88 -11.84 -1.87 14.06
C GLY A 88 -12.44 -0.68 13.31
N LYS A 89 -11.90 0.53 13.49
CA LYS A 89 -12.30 1.72 12.72
C LYS A 89 -11.75 1.56 11.30
N GLN A 90 -12.59 1.90 10.32
CA GLN A 90 -12.27 1.71 8.91
C GLN A 90 -12.13 3.08 8.24
N THR A 91 -10.99 3.32 7.60
CA THR A 91 -10.73 4.52 6.79
C THR A 91 -10.62 4.10 5.33
N TYR A 92 -11.44 4.71 4.48
CA TYR A 92 -11.41 4.54 3.04
C TYR A 92 -10.88 5.82 2.40
N THR A 93 -9.94 5.66 1.47
CA THR A 93 -9.48 6.74 0.61
C THR A 93 -9.82 6.38 -0.82
N PHE A 94 -10.48 7.31 -1.51
CA PHE A 94 -10.87 7.19 -2.91
C PHE A 94 -10.02 8.15 -3.74
N GLY A 95 -9.48 7.66 -4.85
CA GLY A 95 -8.84 8.52 -5.84
C GLY A 95 -9.86 9.49 -6.43
N ILE A 96 -9.45 10.73 -6.63
CA ILE A 96 -10.24 11.71 -7.38
C ILE A 96 -9.47 12.03 -8.67
N GLU A 97 -10.15 11.98 -9.81
CA GLU A 97 -9.60 12.45 -11.08
C GLU A 97 -9.46 13.97 -11.04
N ASP A 98 -8.26 14.47 -11.29
CA ASP A 98 -8.03 15.90 -11.47
C ASP A 98 -8.50 16.32 -12.85
N THR A 99 -9.55 17.15 -12.93
CA THR A 99 -10.10 17.59 -14.22
C THR A 99 -9.18 18.53 -14.99
N ASP A 100 -8.26 19.19 -14.29
CA ASP A 100 -7.31 20.11 -14.90
C ASP A 100 -6.03 19.39 -15.36
N ASN A 101 -5.87 18.11 -15.02
CA ASN A 101 -4.69 17.28 -15.27
C ASN A 101 -3.40 18.02 -14.87
N ASP A 102 -3.39 18.71 -13.73
CA ASP A 102 -2.18 19.33 -13.20
C ASP A 102 -1.30 18.25 -12.57
N PRO A 103 -0.15 17.90 -13.16
CA PRO A 103 0.72 16.87 -12.59
C PRO A 103 1.24 17.28 -11.21
N SER A 104 1.21 18.55 -10.83
CA SER A 104 1.67 18.97 -9.50
C SER A 104 0.58 18.85 -8.45
N THR A 105 -0.65 18.45 -8.82
CA THR A 105 -1.79 18.43 -7.91
C THR A 105 -2.55 17.12 -7.98
N PHE A 106 -2.95 16.58 -6.83
CA PHE A 106 -3.87 15.44 -6.80
C PHE A 106 -4.74 15.46 -5.55
N TYR A 107 -5.76 14.60 -5.56
CA TYR A 107 -6.86 14.66 -4.61
C TYR A 107 -7.20 13.28 -4.07
N ASN A 108 -7.49 13.21 -2.77
CA ASN A 108 -7.96 12.01 -2.08
C ASN A 108 -9.24 12.33 -1.32
N LEU A 109 -10.33 11.63 -1.63
CA LEU A 109 -11.55 11.68 -0.84
C LEU A 109 -11.45 10.67 0.28
N VAL A 110 -11.52 11.14 1.53
CA VAL A 110 -11.41 10.28 2.71
C VAL A 110 -12.77 10.12 3.36
N PHE A 111 -13.11 8.88 3.69
CA PHE A 111 -14.34 8.51 4.35
C PHE A 111 -14.06 7.50 5.46
N LYS A 112 -14.50 7.79 6.68
CA LYS A 112 -14.26 6.92 7.85
C LYS A 112 -15.57 6.32 8.33
N ILE A 113 -15.49 5.11 8.88
CA ILE A 113 -16.58 4.38 9.53
C ILE A 113 -16.07 3.91 10.89
N SER A 114 -16.85 4.16 11.94
CA SER A 114 -16.55 3.70 13.29
C SER A 114 -16.66 2.16 13.41
N PRO A 115 -16.11 1.54 14.46
CA PRO A 115 -16.29 0.10 14.70
C PRO A 115 -17.77 -0.33 14.80
N ASP A 116 -18.65 0.59 15.20
CA ASP A 116 -20.10 0.36 15.30
C ASP A 116 -20.85 0.54 13.97
N GLY A 117 -20.15 0.95 12.90
CA GLY A 117 -20.72 1.17 11.57
C GLY A 117 -21.23 2.59 11.32
N ASP A 118 -21.09 3.50 12.28
CA ASP A 118 -21.50 4.90 12.11
C ASP A 118 -20.49 5.66 11.23
N PRO A 119 -20.94 6.36 10.18
CA PRO A 119 -20.06 7.09 9.28
C PRO A 119 -19.61 8.43 9.88
N TYR A 120 -18.37 8.80 9.60
CA TYR A 120 -17.85 10.16 9.85
C TYR A 120 -18.07 11.05 8.63
N ARG A 121 -17.95 12.37 8.83
CA ARG A 121 -18.04 13.33 7.72
C ARG A 121 -16.89 13.11 6.72
N PRO A 122 -17.19 12.94 5.42
CA PRO A 122 -16.15 12.82 4.41
C PRO A 122 -15.43 14.16 4.19
N TYR A 123 -14.17 14.09 3.78
CA TYR A 123 -13.35 15.25 3.46
C TYR A 123 -12.42 14.96 2.29
N VAL A 124 -12.04 16.01 1.55
CA VAL A 124 -11.06 15.92 0.45
C VAL A 124 -9.73 16.45 0.96
N LEU A 125 -8.67 15.71 0.69
CA LEU A 125 -7.29 16.15 0.80
C LEU A 125 -6.80 16.51 -0.60
N LYS A 126 -6.38 17.76 -0.78
CA LYS A 126 -5.68 18.24 -1.98
C LYS A 126 -4.19 18.31 -1.66
N TYR A 127 -3.38 17.68 -2.48
CA TYR A 127 -1.93 17.75 -2.40
C TYR A 127 -1.44 18.61 -3.55
N THR A 128 -0.54 19.55 -3.27
CA THR A 128 0.14 20.37 -4.27
C THR A 128 1.64 20.23 -4.07
N MET A 129 2.30 19.51 -4.97
CA MET A 129 3.74 19.33 -5.00
C MET A 129 4.44 20.64 -5.35
N ASN A 130 5.60 20.89 -4.74
CA ASN A 130 6.50 21.93 -5.23
C ASN A 130 7.18 21.45 -6.53
N ASP A 131 7.48 22.37 -7.45
CA ASP A 131 8.04 22.07 -8.78
C ASP A 131 9.24 21.10 -8.77
N ASP A 132 10.18 21.30 -7.83
CA ASP A 132 11.36 20.46 -7.69
C ASP A 132 10.99 19.03 -7.28
N PHE A 133 10.05 18.88 -6.33
CA PHE A 133 9.58 17.57 -5.88
C PHE A 133 8.77 16.87 -6.96
N ALA A 134 7.82 17.57 -7.60
CA ALA A 134 7.07 17.01 -8.73
C ALA A 134 8.03 16.47 -9.80
N SER A 135 8.99 17.29 -10.22
CA SER A 135 9.99 16.89 -11.23
C SER A 135 10.77 15.64 -10.84
N ASN A 136 11.22 15.55 -9.58
CA ASN A 136 12.00 14.42 -9.08
C ASN A 136 11.16 13.17 -8.83
N TYR A 137 9.92 13.35 -8.37
CA TYR A 137 8.94 12.30 -8.13
C TYR A 137 8.53 11.64 -9.45
N TYR A 138 8.16 12.43 -10.46
CA TYR A 138 7.88 11.93 -11.82
C TYR A 138 9.12 11.36 -12.53
N ALA A 139 10.32 11.83 -12.17
CA ALA A 139 11.57 11.23 -12.65
C ALA A 139 11.95 9.92 -11.93
N GLY A 140 11.20 9.49 -10.91
CA GLY A 140 11.52 8.30 -10.11
C GLY A 140 12.75 8.45 -9.19
N THR A 141 13.24 9.68 -9.01
CA THR A 141 14.41 10.00 -8.18
C THR A 141 14.06 10.37 -6.75
N GLU A 142 12.79 10.66 -6.48
CA GLU A 142 12.24 10.87 -5.14
C GLU A 142 10.94 10.07 -5.00
N SER A 143 10.65 9.62 -3.78
CA SER A 143 9.38 8.99 -3.46
C SER A 143 8.51 9.93 -2.63
N PHE A 144 7.25 9.57 -2.44
CA PHE A 144 6.32 10.35 -1.61
C PHE A 144 6.77 10.46 -0.13
N LYS A 145 7.74 9.64 0.30
CA LYS A 145 8.43 9.74 1.61
C LYS A 145 8.98 11.13 1.84
N THR A 146 9.56 11.70 0.79
CA THR A 146 10.20 13.00 0.82
C THR A 146 9.28 14.07 0.24
N PHE A 147 7.96 13.88 0.34
CA PHE A 147 6.97 14.85 -0.17
C PHE A 147 7.33 16.26 0.28
N ARG A 148 7.48 17.15 -0.71
CA ARG A 148 7.63 18.59 -0.48
C ARG A 148 6.52 19.29 -1.24
N GLY A 149 5.59 19.87 -0.50
CA GLY A 149 4.41 20.49 -1.06
C GLY A 149 3.48 21.03 0.03
N GLN A 150 2.24 21.29 -0.35
CA GLN A 150 1.16 21.71 0.53
C GLN A 150 0.05 20.65 0.53
N VAL A 151 -0.58 20.45 1.68
CA VAL A 151 -1.76 19.59 1.80
C VAL A 151 -2.91 20.41 2.38
N GLN A 152 -4.03 20.45 1.66
CA GLN A 152 -5.22 21.19 2.05
C GLN A 152 -6.37 20.22 2.32
N LYS A 153 -6.95 20.30 3.53
CA LYS A 153 -8.12 19.51 3.93
C LYS A 153 -9.40 20.33 3.75
N THR A 154 -10.38 19.77 3.04
CA THR A 154 -11.69 20.39 2.82
C THR A 154 -12.79 19.44 3.26
N VAL A 155 -13.48 19.76 4.36
CA VAL A 155 -14.59 18.94 4.87
C VAL A 155 -15.82 19.13 3.98
N ILE A 156 -16.45 18.03 3.56
CA ILE A 156 -17.66 18.09 2.73
C ILE A 156 -18.86 18.30 3.65
N THR A 157 -19.38 19.53 3.70
CA THR A 157 -20.60 19.85 4.44
C THR A 157 -21.83 19.61 3.58
N SER A 158 -22.74 18.74 4.03
CA SER A 158 -23.97 18.34 3.34
C SER A 158 -25.07 19.40 3.26
N THR A 159 -24.74 20.69 3.31
CA THR A 159 -25.72 21.81 3.30
C THR A 159 -26.38 22.03 1.93
N LEU A 160 -27.04 21.00 1.42
CA LEU A 160 -28.12 21.10 0.43
C LEU A 160 -29.47 21.45 1.09
N SER A 161 -29.54 21.49 2.42
CA SER A 161 -30.78 21.76 3.17
C SER A 161 -31.29 23.21 3.08
N ASN A 162 -30.45 24.18 2.72
CA ASN A 162 -30.80 25.62 2.81
C ASN A 162 -31.18 26.29 1.47
N LEU A 163 -31.31 25.53 0.37
CA LEU A 163 -31.82 26.07 -0.92
C LEU A 163 -33.34 25.95 -1.10
N ARG A 164 -34.08 25.45 -0.11
CA ARG A 164 -35.54 25.60 -0.04
C ARG A 164 -35.90 26.52 1.11
N GLY A 165 -36.12 27.79 0.76
CA GLY A 165 -36.61 28.79 1.70
C GLY A 165 -37.94 28.37 2.33
N GLU A 166 -37.91 28.12 3.62
CA GLU A 166 -39.00 28.33 4.57
C GLU A 166 -38.40 28.27 5.97
N ALA A 167 -38.13 29.44 6.55
CA ALA A 167 -37.69 29.54 7.94
C ALA A 167 -38.87 29.27 8.89
N PRO A 168 -38.80 28.32 9.82
CA PRO A 168 -39.61 28.38 11.02
C PRO A 168 -38.91 29.29 12.03
N ASN A 169 -39.61 30.35 12.41
CA ASN A 169 -39.34 31.13 13.62
C ASN A 169 -39.35 30.19 14.83
N GLU A 170 -38.20 29.95 15.45
CA GLU A 170 -38.17 29.57 16.86
C GLU A 170 -37.25 30.49 17.66
N ARG A 171 -37.87 31.04 18.69
CA ARG A 171 -37.38 32.03 19.64
C ARG A 171 -37.13 31.26 20.94
N SER A 172 -35.88 31.18 21.38
CA SER A 172 -35.51 30.90 22.78
C SER A 172 -34.44 31.95 23.13
N GLU A 173 -34.59 32.89 24.08
CA GLU A 173 -34.90 32.79 25.51
C GLU A 173 -34.08 31.73 26.23
N PHE A 174 -32.85 32.09 26.62
CA PHE A 174 -32.06 31.77 27.83
C PHE A 174 -30.63 32.30 27.54
N GLY A 175 -29.87 32.96 28.39
CA GLY A 175 -29.95 33.32 29.80
C GLY A 175 -28.54 33.81 30.14
N ASP A 176 -28.46 35.08 30.51
CA ASP A 176 -27.27 35.83 30.90
C ASP A 176 -26.63 35.26 32.18
N SER A 177 -25.35 34.86 32.11
CA SER A 177 -24.45 34.87 33.25
C SER A 177 -23.01 34.84 32.76
N GLY A 178 -22.40 36.03 32.72
CA GLY A 178 -20.96 36.16 32.57
C GLY A 178 -20.22 35.54 33.76
N ASP A 179 -19.13 34.85 33.45
CA ASP A 179 -18.02 34.69 34.37
C ASP A 179 -16.74 35.16 33.68
N GLU A 180 -16.15 36.14 34.34
CA GLU A 180 -14.94 36.86 34.01
C GLU A 180 -13.76 36.03 34.54
N LEU A 181 -12.91 35.51 33.65
CA LEU A 181 -11.59 35.02 34.07
C LEU A 181 -10.46 35.74 33.34
N VAL A 182 -9.60 36.25 34.19
CA VAL A 182 -8.48 37.15 33.99
C VAL A 182 -7.25 36.36 33.54
N GLY A 183 -6.70 36.77 32.39
CA GLY A 183 -5.28 37.01 32.11
C GLY A 183 -4.22 35.94 32.43
N VAL A 184 -3.58 35.44 31.36
CA VAL A 184 -2.14 35.08 31.38
C VAL A 184 -1.49 35.59 30.08
N ASP A 185 -0.33 36.22 30.23
CA ASP A 185 0.46 36.96 29.23
C ASP A 185 0.85 36.17 27.95
N PRO A 186 1.07 36.86 26.81
CA PRO A 186 1.57 36.27 25.57
C PRO A 186 3.06 35.92 25.62
N CYS A 187 3.43 34.77 25.06
CA CYS A 187 4.80 34.36 24.80
C CYS A 187 5.47 35.27 23.73
N PRO A 188 6.80 35.43 23.77
CA PRO A 188 7.54 36.42 22.98
C PRO A 188 7.75 35.98 21.52
N ASN A 189 7.50 36.89 20.59
CA ASN A 189 7.80 36.75 19.16
C ASN A 189 9.29 36.44 18.91
N PRO A 190 9.61 35.55 17.95
CA PRO A 190 10.91 35.55 17.31
C PRO A 190 11.03 36.80 16.44
N THR A 191 12.16 37.47 16.60
CA THR A 191 12.62 38.62 15.82
C THR A 191 12.66 38.34 14.34
N ASP A 192 11.89 39.09 13.56
CA ASP A 192 12.07 39.20 12.13
C ASP A 192 12.96 40.40 11.78
N ILE A 193 13.98 40.14 10.97
CA ILE A 193 14.98 41.11 10.52
C ILE A 193 14.33 41.98 9.46
N GLY A 194 14.16 43.26 9.81
CA GLY A 194 13.45 44.22 8.99
C GLY A 194 14.09 44.53 7.64
N ASN A 195 13.24 45.01 6.73
CA ASN A 195 13.64 46.11 5.87
C ASN A 195 12.46 47.05 5.59
N ASN A 196 12.56 48.23 6.18
CA ASN A 196 11.69 49.39 5.98
C ASN A 196 11.90 49.99 4.57
N ASN A 197 10.81 50.44 3.94
CA ASN A 197 10.75 51.78 3.31
C ASN A 197 9.31 52.24 3.00
N ASN A 198 8.73 52.87 4.01
CA ASN A 198 8.04 54.17 4.04
C ASN A 198 7.67 54.91 2.71
N SER A 199 6.37 55.19 2.52
CA SER A 199 5.73 56.47 2.10
C SER A 199 4.26 56.15 1.75
N GLY A 200 3.19 56.72 2.30
CA GLY A 200 2.93 58.04 2.87
C GLY A 200 2.01 58.82 1.91
N SER A 201 0.68 58.81 2.11
CA SER A 201 -0.18 59.97 1.78
C SER A 201 -1.63 59.82 2.26
N SER A 202 -2.25 60.98 2.44
CA SER A 202 -3.39 61.34 3.28
C SER A 202 -4.69 61.66 2.51
N GLY A 203 -5.83 61.51 3.20
CA GLY A 203 -7.14 62.13 2.88
C GLY A 203 -8.23 61.09 2.60
N GLY A 204 -9.47 61.17 3.08
CA GLY A 204 -10.22 62.16 3.82
C GLY A 204 -11.71 61.87 3.61
N GLY A 205 -12.50 61.90 4.69
CA GLY A 205 -13.96 62.16 4.76
C GLY A 205 -14.94 61.39 3.86
N GLY A 206 -15.89 60.69 4.47
CA GLY A 206 -17.08 60.22 3.74
C GLY A 206 -18.00 59.32 4.55
N ASN A 207 -18.79 59.93 5.44
CA ASN A 207 -19.88 59.28 6.15
C ASN A 207 -21.00 58.92 5.15
N ASN A 208 -21.31 57.64 4.96
CA ASN A 208 -22.61 57.23 4.44
C ASN A 208 -23.00 55.83 4.95
N ASN A 209 -24.16 55.85 5.59
CA ASN A 209 -24.85 54.76 6.24
C ASN A 209 -25.61 53.97 5.16
N SER A 210 -25.17 52.75 4.86
CA SER A 210 -25.94 51.76 4.10
C SER A 210 -25.77 50.41 4.75
N ASN A 211 -26.82 49.95 5.44
CA ASN A 211 -27.04 48.57 5.82
C ASN A 211 -27.01 47.70 4.56
N GLN A 212 -25.84 47.13 4.25
CA GLN A 212 -25.71 45.92 3.46
C GLN A 212 -25.43 44.80 4.45
N ASN A 213 -26.44 43.96 4.68
CA ASN A 213 -26.21 42.61 5.21
C ASN A 213 -25.49 41.82 4.12
N ASN A 214 -24.17 41.99 4.03
CA ASN A 214 -23.31 41.00 3.41
C ASN A 214 -23.17 39.89 4.45
N SER A 215 -23.91 38.80 4.26
CA SER A 215 -23.54 37.51 4.84
C SER A 215 -22.32 37.07 4.06
N ASP A 216 -21.15 37.56 4.46
CA ASP A 216 -19.89 37.00 4.01
C ASP A 216 -19.86 35.57 4.58
N ASN A 217 -20.21 34.59 3.73
CA ASN A 217 -19.87 33.20 3.97
C ASN A 217 -18.35 33.11 3.90
N ASN A 218 -17.69 33.45 5.01
CA ASN A 218 -16.28 33.13 5.20
C ASN A 218 -16.20 31.60 5.25
N ASN A 219 -15.72 31.02 4.15
CA ASN A 219 -15.30 29.64 4.13
C ASN A 219 -13.98 29.58 4.89
N ASP A 220 -14.00 28.99 6.08
CA ASP A 220 -12.80 28.76 6.88
C ASP A 220 -11.98 27.65 6.21
N ASN A 221 -11.06 28.04 5.32
CA ASN A 221 -10.06 27.15 4.76
C ASN A 221 -8.92 27.05 5.76
N ASN A 222 -8.89 25.97 6.56
CA ASN A 222 -7.74 25.70 7.43
C ASN A 222 -6.58 25.17 6.57
N THR A 223 -5.44 25.85 6.64
CA THR A 223 -4.18 25.37 6.07
C THR A 223 -3.40 24.72 7.20
N CYS A 224 -2.95 23.49 7.01
CA CYS A 224 -2.13 22.78 7.98
C CYS A 224 -0.75 22.53 7.37
N ASP A 225 0.30 22.65 8.17
CA ASP A 225 1.57 22.05 7.82
C ASP A 225 1.44 20.53 8.05
N VAL A 226 1.76 19.75 7.01
CA VAL A 226 1.59 18.30 7.02
C VAL A 226 2.91 17.65 6.64
N TYR A 227 3.30 16.66 7.43
CA TYR A 227 4.43 15.80 7.14
C TYR A 227 3.90 14.43 6.77
N VAL A 228 4.50 13.85 5.75
CA VAL A 228 4.22 12.48 5.36
C VAL A 228 5.14 11.59 6.18
N LEU A 229 4.57 10.72 7.00
CA LEU A 229 5.31 9.62 7.60
C LEU A 229 5.31 8.45 6.64
N GLU A 230 6.50 7.93 6.40
CA GLU A 230 6.67 6.62 5.81
C GLU A 230 6.62 5.59 6.92
N THR A 231 5.72 4.63 6.80
CA THR A 231 5.73 3.45 7.65
C THR A 231 6.08 2.25 6.80
N ASP A 232 7.27 1.72 7.05
CA ASP A 232 7.67 0.42 6.52
C ASP A 232 6.95 -0.65 7.32
N TRP A 233 6.09 -1.41 6.66
CA TRP A 233 5.40 -2.51 7.29
C TRP A 233 6.28 -3.75 7.21
N TYR A 234 6.50 -4.36 8.37
CA TYR A 234 7.20 -5.62 8.48
C TYR A 234 6.22 -6.69 8.97
N THR A 235 6.09 -7.77 8.22
CA THR A 235 5.44 -8.98 8.71
C THR A 235 6.49 -9.82 9.42
N CYS A 236 6.37 -9.95 10.74
CA CYS A 236 7.28 -10.75 11.53
C CYS A 236 6.68 -12.13 11.78
N VAL A 237 7.28 -13.18 11.21
CA VAL A 237 6.86 -14.56 11.47
C VAL A 237 7.70 -15.12 12.61
N SER A 238 7.05 -15.43 13.72
CA SER A 238 7.72 -16.03 14.88
C SER A 238 7.81 -17.55 14.71
N VAL A 239 8.94 -18.05 14.22
CA VAL A 239 9.18 -19.50 14.10
C VAL A 239 9.84 -20.02 15.39
N GLY A 240 9.05 -20.24 16.44
CA GLY A 240 9.52 -20.84 17.70
C GLY A 240 10.14 -19.87 18.71
N ASN A 241 11.19 -20.29 19.42
CA ASN A 241 11.90 -19.49 20.45
C ASN A 241 13.01 -18.60 19.88
N GLU A 242 13.11 -18.50 18.55
CA GLU A 242 14.12 -17.70 17.88
C GLU A 242 13.64 -16.26 17.66
N VAL A 243 14.58 -15.36 17.38
CA VAL A 243 14.28 -13.94 17.12
C VAL A 243 13.32 -13.87 15.92
N PRO A 244 12.21 -13.11 15.99
CA PRO A 244 11.27 -13.00 14.88
C PRO A 244 12.00 -12.53 13.62
N ASP A 245 11.85 -13.28 12.53
CA ASP A 245 12.30 -12.84 11.21
C ASP A 245 11.25 -11.88 10.66
N CYS A 246 11.64 -10.62 10.51
CA CYS A 246 10.75 -9.53 10.13
C CYS A 246 10.99 -9.18 8.67
N HIS A 247 10.02 -9.48 7.81
CA HIS A 247 10.12 -9.26 6.37
C HIS A 247 9.39 -8.00 5.96
N TYR A 248 9.99 -7.22 5.06
CA TYR A 248 9.38 -6.03 4.49
C TYR A 248 8.20 -6.40 3.58
N SER A 249 7.02 -5.83 3.85
CA SER A 249 5.80 -6.11 3.09
C SER A 249 5.51 -5.03 2.04
N TYR A 250 5.58 -3.76 2.43
CA TYR A 250 5.44 -2.57 1.57
C TYR A 250 5.65 -1.29 2.39
N THR A 251 5.97 -0.20 1.70
CA THR A 251 5.98 1.16 2.27
C THR A 251 4.61 1.81 2.07
N GLU A 252 4.06 2.41 3.11
CA GLU A 252 2.89 3.27 3.02
C GLU A 252 3.18 4.66 3.59
N TYR A 253 2.49 5.65 3.04
CA TYR A 253 2.54 7.04 3.45
C TYR A 253 1.29 7.41 4.25
N GLU A 254 1.52 8.02 5.39
CA GLU A 254 0.50 8.46 6.33
C GLU A 254 0.68 9.97 6.58
N LEU A 255 -0.43 10.72 6.70
CA LEU A 255 -0.35 12.15 7.01
C LEU A 255 -0.29 12.40 8.51
N VAL A 256 0.76 13.09 8.94
CA VAL A 256 0.87 13.65 10.28
C VAL A 256 0.81 15.16 10.22
N TYR A 257 -0.17 15.73 10.92
CA TYR A 257 -0.39 17.17 11.00
C TYR A 257 0.48 17.78 12.09
N GLU A 258 1.25 18.82 11.77
CA GLU A 258 2.00 19.62 12.75
C GLU A 258 1.44 21.05 12.69
N ASN A 259 0.53 21.40 13.59
CA ASN A 259 -0.11 22.72 13.68
C ASN A 259 -1.09 23.06 12.55
N CYS A 260 -2.36 22.79 12.80
CA CYS A 260 -3.44 23.45 12.09
C CYS A 260 -3.85 24.70 12.87
N GLY A 261 -3.37 25.87 12.45
CA GLY A 261 -3.87 27.15 12.97
C GLY A 261 -5.08 27.60 12.15
N PRO A 262 -6.14 28.16 12.76
CA PRO A 262 -6.97 29.09 12.02
C PRO A 262 -6.04 30.22 11.55
N ASP A 263 -6.13 30.64 10.29
CA ASP A 263 -5.50 31.89 9.86
C ASP A 263 -5.74 32.96 10.94
N ASP A 264 -4.68 33.63 11.36
CA ASP A 264 -4.43 34.31 12.64
C ASP A 264 -5.39 35.47 13.03
N ASN A 265 -6.67 35.43 12.62
CA ASN A 265 -7.65 36.51 12.84
C ASN A 265 -9.13 36.09 12.99
N LEU A 266 -9.48 34.81 13.15
CA LEU A 266 -10.87 34.45 13.48
C LEU A 266 -11.00 33.52 14.69
N SER A 267 -11.40 34.10 15.82
CA SER A 267 -11.94 33.38 16.97
C SER A 267 -13.37 32.91 16.65
N ALA A 268 -13.52 31.69 16.13
CA ALA A 268 -14.82 31.01 16.08
C ALA A 268 -14.86 29.92 17.16
N ASN A 269 -15.78 30.07 18.11
CA ASN A 269 -16.11 29.05 19.11
C ASN A 269 -16.74 27.83 18.41
N LEU A 270 -15.92 26.84 18.06
CA LEU A 270 -16.34 25.48 17.69
C LEU A 270 -15.88 24.53 18.79
N GLU A 271 -16.58 24.51 19.91
CA GLU A 271 -16.17 23.74 21.10
C GLU A 271 -16.44 22.22 21.04
N ASN A 272 -16.77 21.59 19.91
CA ASN A 272 -17.06 20.13 19.90
C ASN A 272 -16.73 19.32 18.63
N ASP A 273 -16.17 19.93 17.58
CA ASP A 273 -15.59 19.18 16.46
C ASP A 273 -14.20 19.76 16.28
N ASP A 274 -13.22 19.24 17.01
CA ASP A 274 -11.82 19.59 16.76
C ASP A 274 -11.49 19.06 15.36
N VAL A 275 -11.52 19.97 14.37
CA VAL A 275 -11.33 19.67 12.94
C VAL A 275 -9.98 19.01 12.67
N CYS A 276 -9.11 19.01 13.69
CA CYS A 276 -7.75 18.50 13.73
C CYS A 276 -7.54 17.52 14.89
N SER A 277 -8.58 16.82 15.35
CA SER A 277 -8.42 15.84 16.44
C SER A 277 -7.35 14.80 16.08
N ASP A 278 -6.58 14.39 17.10
CA ASP A 278 -5.47 13.41 17.00
C ASP A 278 -5.89 12.05 16.38
N ASP A 279 -7.18 11.81 16.14
CA ASP A 279 -7.72 10.60 15.49
C ASP A 279 -7.61 10.63 13.94
N ASP A 280 -7.05 11.70 13.38
CA ASP A 280 -6.75 11.84 11.95
C ASP A 280 -5.37 11.33 11.54
N HIS A 281 -4.60 10.82 12.52
CA HIS A 281 -3.45 9.90 12.43
C HIS A 281 -3.32 9.13 11.11
N ASN A 282 -4.35 8.35 10.77
CA ASN A 282 -4.16 7.22 9.87
C ASN A 282 -5.07 7.30 8.65
N VAL A 283 -4.59 8.01 7.62
CA VAL A 283 -5.24 8.12 6.31
C VAL A 283 -4.36 7.44 5.28
N PRO A 284 -4.79 6.31 4.66
CA PRO A 284 -4.04 5.73 3.57
C PRO A 284 -4.06 6.70 2.38
N ILE A 285 -2.89 7.03 1.83
CA ILE A 285 -2.78 7.96 0.70
C ILE A 285 -2.89 7.19 -0.61
N ILE A 286 -3.77 7.64 -1.50
CA ILE A 286 -3.72 7.25 -2.91
C ILE A 286 -2.85 8.28 -3.59
N GLU A 287 -1.60 7.91 -3.81
CA GLU A 287 -0.65 8.72 -4.55
C GLU A 287 -1.27 9.14 -5.90
N PRO A 288 -0.88 10.33 -6.43
CA PRO A 288 -1.26 10.67 -7.78
C PRO A 288 -0.85 9.49 -8.61
N ASP A 289 -1.74 9.06 -9.48
CA ASP A 289 -1.22 8.19 -10.50
C ASP A 289 -0.05 8.96 -11.13
N LEU A 290 1.14 8.37 -11.07
CA LEU A 290 2.04 8.47 -12.20
C LEU A 290 1.20 7.88 -13.33
N ASP A 291 0.26 8.68 -13.88
CA ASP A 291 -0.87 8.38 -14.76
C ASP A 291 -1.39 6.92 -14.71
N ALA A 292 -2.66 6.67 -14.42
CA ALA A 292 -3.22 5.32 -14.61
C ALA A 292 -3.22 4.94 -16.12
N GLY A 293 -2.83 5.90 -16.99
CA GLY A 293 -2.37 5.69 -18.37
C GLY A 293 -0.89 5.33 -18.56
N LEU A 294 0.02 5.60 -17.59
CA LEU A 294 1.46 5.30 -17.57
C LEU A 294 1.79 3.82 -17.24
N TRP A 295 0.88 2.94 -17.63
CA TRP A 295 1.27 1.74 -18.35
C TRP A 295 1.90 2.08 -19.73
N GLU A 296 2.51 3.26 -19.96
CA GLU A 296 2.91 3.76 -21.29
C GLU A 296 4.14 3.06 -21.89
N GLN A 297 4.57 1.95 -21.30
CA GLN A 297 4.83 0.78 -22.12
C GLN A 297 3.81 -0.29 -21.80
N GLU A 298 2.86 -0.48 -22.72
CA GLU A 298 1.96 -1.62 -22.71
C GLU A 298 2.89 -2.84 -22.66
N ILE A 299 2.98 -3.51 -21.50
CA ILE A 299 3.73 -4.75 -21.38
C ILE A 299 3.26 -5.61 -22.53
N CYS A 300 4.15 -5.85 -23.49
CA CYS A 300 3.69 -6.29 -24.78
C CYS A 300 3.34 -7.77 -24.69
N GLU A 301 2.07 -8.12 -24.86
CA GLU A 301 1.66 -9.52 -24.82
C GLU A 301 1.59 -10.06 -26.25
N THR A 302 2.30 -11.15 -26.53
CA THR A 302 2.21 -11.78 -27.86
C THR A 302 0.84 -12.42 -28.05
N GLU A 303 0.42 -12.61 -29.31
CA GLU A 303 -0.84 -13.29 -29.62
C GLU A 303 -0.95 -14.67 -28.95
N ALA A 304 0.14 -15.41 -28.81
CA ALA A 304 0.11 -16.70 -28.13
C ALA A 304 -0.18 -16.57 -26.62
N PHE A 305 0.31 -15.50 -25.98
CA PHE A 305 0.03 -15.18 -24.59
C PHE A 305 -1.41 -14.65 -24.42
N LYS A 306 -1.80 -13.66 -25.24
CA LYS A 306 -3.16 -13.06 -25.25
C LYS A 306 -4.26 -14.10 -25.48
N ASN A 307 -4.03 -15.04 -26.39
CA ASN A 307 -5.02 -16.07 -26.73
C ASN A 307 -5.03 -17.27 -25.76
N ASN A 308 -4.14 -17.31 -24.76
CA ASN A 308 -4.17 -18.33 -23.71
C ASN A 308 -4.98 -17.85 -22.51
N SER A 309 -6.22 -18.32 -22.39
CA SER A 309 -7.13 -17.90 -21.33
C SER A 309 -6.60 -18.15 -19.92
N CYS A 310 -5.81 -19.20 -19.70
CA CYS A 310 -5.28 -19.46 -18.37
C CYS A 310 -4.16 -18.49 -17.98
N LEU A 311 -3.24 -18.20 -18.90
CA LEU A 311 -2.20 -17.20 -18.68
C LEU A 311 -2.82 -15.81 -18.48
N GLN A 312 -3.86 -15.46 -19.26
CA GLN A 312 -4.58 -14.20 -19.09
C GLN A 312 -5.30 -14.09 -17.75
N GLU A 313 -5.94 -15.16 -17.29
CA GLU A 313 -6.60 -15.18 -15.98
C GLU A 313 -5.57 -14.96 -14.85
N ILE A 314 -4.46 -15.71 -14.89
CA ILE A 314 -3.39 -15.57 -13.88
C ILE A 314 -2.76 -14.18 -13.94
N TRP A 315 -2.47 -13.68 -15.14
CA TRP A 315 -1.91 -12.34 -15.34
C TRP A 315 -2.88 -11.25 -14.87
N GLY A 316 -4.18 -11.40 -15.12
CA GLY A 316 -5.22 -10.53 -14.57
C GLY A 316 -5.16 -10.48 -13.05
N SER A 317 -5.16 -11.62 -12.38
CA SER A 317 -5.05 -11.67 -10.92
C SER A 317 -3.74 -11.08 -10.38
N LEU A 318 -2.62 -11.27 -11.09
CA LEU A 318 -1.34 -10.67 -10.73
C LEU A 318 -1.36 -9.13 -10.80
N LYS A 319 -2.10 -8.57 -11.77
CA LYS A 319 -2.31 -7.12 -11.90
C LYS A 319 -3.26 -6.58 -10.84
N GLU A 320 -4.38 -7.27 -10.61
CA GLU A 320 -5.41 -6.84 -9.65
C GLU A 320 -4.92 -6.80 -8.20
N ASN A 321 -3.95 -7.65 -7.84
CA ASN A 321 -3.38 -7.69 -6.49
C ASN A 321 -2.11 -6.82 -6.36
N ASP A 322 -1.80 -6.02 -7.37
CA ASP A 322 -0.58 -5.21 -7.52
C ASP A 322 0.76 -5.96 -7.37
N VAL A 323 0.74 -7.29 -7.31
CA VAL A 323 1.92 -8.03 -6.88
C VAL A 323 2.98 -8.17 -7.96
N ALA A 324 2.57 -8.22 -9.22
CA ALA A 324 3.53 -8.21 -10.32
C ALA A 324 4.30 -6.87 -10.41
N TYR A 325 3.72 -5.75 -9.96
CA TYR A 325 4.39 -4.45 -10.03
C TYR A 325 5.52 -4.28 -9.03
N MET A 326 5.45 -4.98 -7.89
CA MET A 326 6.54 -4.97 -6.90
C MET A 326 7.89 -5.37 -7.53
N PHE A 327 7.86 -6.11 -8.64
CA PHE A 327 9.05 -6.58 -9.35
C PHE A 327 9.21 -5.98 -10.75
N LEU A 328 8.36 -5.02 -11.16
CA LEU A 328 8.37 -4.46 -12.53
C LEU A 328 8.53 -2.95 -12.60
N THR A 329 8.86 -2.31 -11.48
CA THR A 329 9.02 -0.84 -11.41
C THR A 329 9.95 -0.30 -12.50
N SER A 330 11.00 -1.04 -12.87
CA SER A 330 11.96 -0.68 -13.93
C SER A 330 11.38 -0.67 -15.37
N PHE A 331 10.24 -1.31 -15.58
CA PHE A 331 9.60 -1.50 -16.89
C PHE A 331 8.30 -0.72 -17.04
N THR A 332 7.90 0.02 -16.00
CA THR A 332 6.67 0.81 -15.93
C THR A 332 6.98 2.29 -15.71
N GLY A 333 6.03 3.19 -15.93
CA GLY A 333 6.22 4.64 -15.76
C GLY A 333 6.73 5.36 -17.03
N GLU A 334 7.14 6.63 -16.89
CA GLU A 334 7.45 7.53 -18.03
C GLU A 334 8.72 7.19 -18.81
N LYS A 335 9.67 6.49 -18.17
CA LYS A 335 11.00 6.19 -18.73
C LYS A 335 11.42 4.75 -18.44
N PRO A 336 10.71 3.76 -18.98
CA PRO A 336 11.08 2.36 -18.80
C PRO A 336 12.48 2.11 -19.36
N ILE A 337 13.28 1.36 -18.61
CA ILE A 337 14.68 1.05 -18.95
C ILE A 337 14.76 0.18 -20.21
N ALA A 338 13.72 -0.63 -20.46
CA ALA A 338 13.59 -1.48 -21.62
C ALA A 338 12.11 -1.84 -21.90
N GLU A 339 11.82 -2.30 -23.12
CA GLU A 339 10.51 -2.88 -23.45
C GLU A 339 10.34 -4.24 -22.76
N LEU A 340 9.29 -4.42 -21.96
CA LEU A 340 8.93 -5.73 -21.40
C LEU A 340 7.85 -6.41 -22.22
N CYS A 341 8.02 -7.70 -22.50
CA CYS A 341 7.01 -8.50 -23.20
C CYS A 341 6.75 -9.86 -22.57
N LEU A 342 5.48 -10.23 -22.56
CA LEU A 342 5.00 -11.55 -22.18
C LEU A 342 4.72 -12.38 -23.43
N ASN A 343 5.41 -13.50 -23.52
CA ASN A 343 5.30 -14.42 -24.64
C ASN A 343 4.90 -15.81 -24.13
N ALA A 344 4.34 -16.62 -25.02
CA ALA A 344 4.06 -18.02 -24.76
C ALA A 344 4.39 -18.84 -26.01
N ILE A 345 5.14 -19.93 -25.83
CA ILE A 345 5.51 -20.81 -26.95
C ILE A 345 5.26 -22.27 -26.59
N SER A 346 4.81 -23.05 -27.57
CA SER A 346 4.93 -24.50 -27.47
C SER A 346 6.34 -24.87 -27.89
N VAL A 347 7.16 -25.34 -26.94
CA VAL A 347 8.53 -25.76 -27.23
C VAL A 347 8.46 -27.11 -27.96
N ILE A 348 8.31 -27.08 -29.29
CA ILE A 348 8.28 -28.28 -30.13
C ILE A 348 9.70 -28.72 -30.51
N ASP A 349 10.71 -27.86 -30.28
CA ASP A 349 12.08 -28.14 -30.70
C ASP A 349 12.87 -28.93 -29.64
N THR A 350 12.97 -30.24 -29.87
CA THR A 350 13.78 -31.20 -29.09
C THR A 350 15.29 -30.91 -29.05
N THR A 351 15.78 -29.87 -29.75
CA THR A 351 17.21 -29.51 -29.76
C THR A 351 17.56 -28.37 -28.80
N SER A 352 16.57 -27.65 -28.24
CA SER A 352 16.83 -26.64 -27.21
C SER A 352 16.91 -27.30 -25.83
N LYS A 353 17.85 -26.85 -24.98
CA LYS A 353 18.06 -27.35 -23.62
C LYS A 353 16.89 -27.07 -22.65
N ASN A 354 15.79 -26.46 -23.14
CA ASN A 354 14.78 -25.80 -22.31
C ASN A 354 13.39 -26.46 -22.41
N TYR A 355 13.29 -27.70 -22.93
CA TYR A 355 12.00 -28.38 -23.06
C TYR A 355 11.30 -28.60 -21.71
N ASP A 356 12.09 -28.86 -20.68
CA ASP A 356 11.61 -29.13 -19.32
C ASP A 356 11.41 -27.85 -18.48
N ASP A 357 11.81 -26.68 -19.01
CA ASP A 357 11.68 -25.41 -18.29
C ASP A 357 10.24 -24.92 -18.33
N ASN A 358 9.77 -24.43 -17.18
CA ASN A 358 8.42 -23.95 -16.98
C ASN A 358 8.15 -22.60 -17.67
N GLY A 359 9.21 -21.80 -17.79
CA GLY A 359 9.29 -20.49 -18.39
C GLY A 359 10.76 -20.10 -18.47
N PHE A 360 11.06 -18.98 -19.12
CA PHE A 360 12.38 -18.36 -19.08
C PHE A 360 12.28 -16.89 -19.46
N THR A 361 13.23 -16.10 -18.98
CA THR A 361 13.38 -14.69 -19.33
C THR A 361 14.61 -14.49 -20.21
N SER A 362 14.51 -13.63 -21.21
CA SER A 362 15.63 -13.35 -22.09
C SER A 362 15.72 -11.90 -22.50
N LEU A 363 16.96 -11.41 -22.59
CA LEU A 363 17.28 -10.13 -23.18
C LEU A 363 17.33 -10.24 -24.71
N LYS A 364 16.55 -9.39 -25.38
CA LYS A 364 16.41 -9.22 -26.83
C LYS A 364 16.77 -7.78 -27.22
N GLY A 365 16.84 -7.54 -28.53
CA GLY A 365 17.10 -6.21 -29.07
C GLY A 365 18.60 -5.87 -29.11
N ASN A 366 18.91 -4.58 -28.99
CA ASN A 366 20.27 -4.06 -28.97
C ASN A 366 20.42 -3.00 -27.87
N SER A 367 21.62 -2.49 -27.64
CA SER A 367 21.88 -1.53 -26.56
C SER A 367 21.14 -0.19 -26.67
N LEU A 368 20.57 0.14 -27.82
CA LEU A 368 19.78 1.36 -28.01
C LEU A 368 18.27 1.12 -27.84
N ASN A 369 17.82 -0.12 -28.01
CA ASN A 369 16.42 -0.52 -27.85
C ASN A 369 16.41 -1.92 -27.19
N PRO A 370 16.76 -1.98 -25.89
CA PRO A 370 16.73 -3.23 -25.15
C PRO A 370 15.28 -3.69 -24.98
N LYS A 371 15.07 -5.00 -25.04
CA LYS A 371 13.78 -5.65 -24.83
C LYS A 371 13.97 -6.84 -23.92
N VAL A 372 13.19 -6.96 -22.87
CA VAL A 372 13.16 -8.12 -21.98
C VAL A 372 11.91 -8.93 -22.29
N GLU A 373 12.07 -10.22 -22.55
CA GLU A 373 10.95 -11.10 -22.93
C GLU A 373 10.85 -12.26 -21.94
N ILE A 374 9.74 -12.30 -21.20
CA ILE A 374 9.33 -13.43 -20.36
C ILE A 374 8.55 -14.40 -21.23
N THR A 375 9.01 -15.64 -21.35
CA THR A 375 8.40 -16.66 -22.21
C THR A 375 7.89 -17.84 -21.40
N MET A 376 6.57 -18.05 -21.43
CA MET A 376 5.92 -19.20 -20.80
C MET A 376 5.94 -20.42 -21.72
N ASN A 377 6.29 -21.60 -21.18
CA ASN A 377 6.25 -22.85 -21.92
C ASN A 377 4.84 -23.45 -21.92
N LEU A 378 4.15 -23.37 -23.05
CA LEU A 378 2.78 -23.89 -23.21
C LEU A 378 2.66 -25.39 -22.93
N ASN A 379 3.74 -26.16 -23.11
CA ASN A 379 3.74 -27.61 -22.83
C ASN A 379 3.79 -27.91 -21.33
N GLN A 380 4.19 -26.95 -20.50
CA GLN A 380 4.33 -27.11 -19.05
C GLN A 380 3.17 -26.48 -18.27
N LEU A 381 2.15 -25.94 -18.96
CA LEU A 381 1.01 -25.31 -18.30
C LEU A 381 0.07 -26.31 -17.62
N HIS A 382 0.12 -27.61 -17.91
CA HIS A 382 -0.76 -28.62 -17.29
C HIS A 382 -0.41 -28.93 -15.82
N ARG A 383 -0.42 -27.88 -15.01
CA ARG A 383 -0.12 -27.84 -13.58
C ARG A 383 -1.07 -26.85 -12.92
N PRO A 384 -1.12 -26.82 -11.58
CA PRO A 384 -1.98 -25.89 -10.87
C PRO A 384 -1.68 -24.40 -11.16
N LYS A 385 -2.72 -23.55 -11.08
CA LYS A 385 -2.61 -22.12 -11.39
C LYS A 385 -1.57 -21.38 -10.54
N ILE A 386 -1.52 -21.59 -9.22
CA ILE A 386 -0.53 -20.90 -8.37
C ILE A 386 0.92 -21.31 -8.71
N ASP A 387 1.19 -22.52 -9.22
CA ASP A 387 2.54 -22.90 -9.70
C ASP A 387 2.86 -22.26 -11.08
N VAL A 388 1.85 -22.00 -11.92
CA VAL A 388 2.02 -21.16 -13.12
C VAL A 388 2.27 -19.70 -12.73
N ALA A 389 1.52 -19.15 -11.78
CA ALA A 389 1.71 -17.80 -11.25
C ALA A 389 3.11 -17.61 -10.64
N ARG A 390 3.57 -18.56 -9.82
CA ARG A 390 4.96 -18.62 -9.33
C ARG A 390 5.96 -18.52 -10.46
N THR A 391 5.72 -19.22 -11.57
CA THR A 391 6.64 -19.17 -12.71
C THR A 391 6.66 -17.77 -13.31
N ILE A 392 5.50 -17.13 -13.54
CA ILE A 392 5.45 -15.76 -14.06
C ILE A 392 6.23 -14.83 -13.12
N LEU A 393 5.96 -14.87 -11.82
CA LEU A 393 6.65 -14.05 -10.81
C LEU A 393 8.16 -14.28 -10.76
N HIS A 394 8.59 -15.54 -10.84
CA HIS A 394 10.01 -15.89 -10.89
C HIS A 394 10.68 -15.27 -12.13
N GLU A 395 10.05 -15.38 -13.30
CA GLU A 395 10.53 -14.76 -14.52
C GLU A 395 10.48 -13.23 -14.47
N THR A 396 9.51 -12.65 -13.75
CA THR A 396 9.44 -11.20 -13.51
C THR A 396 10.65 -10.68 -12.74
N ILE A 397 11.13 -11.43 -11.75
CA ILE A 397 12.34 -11.04 -11.01
C ILE A 397 13.59 -11.17 -11.90
N HIS A 398 13.68 -12.19 -12.76
CA HIS A 398 14.72 -12.23 -13.78
C HIS A 398 14.67 -11.01 -14.70
N ALA A 399 13.47 -10.55 -15.06
CA ALA A 399 13.32 -9.34 -15.85
C ALA A 399 13.87 -8.12 -15.12
N GLU A 400 13.55 -7.94 -13.84
CA GLU A 400 14.12 -6.88 -12.99
C GLU A 400 15.64 -6.94 -12.92
N LEU A 401 16.23 -8.12 -12.71
CA LEU A 401 17.69 -8.25 -12.72
C LEU A 401 18.29 -7.90 -14.10
N PHE A 402 17.57 -8.14 -15.20
CA PHE A 402 17.98 -7.67 -16.52
C PHE A 402 17.86 -6.15 -16.68
N SER A 403 16.86 -5.49 -16.08
CA SER A 403 16.76 -4.01 -16.15
C SER A 403 17.98 -3.36 -15.51
N MET A 404 18.43 -3.87 -14.36
CA MET A 404 19.64 -3.40 -13.70
C MET A 404 20.87 -3.59 -14.59
N ILE A 405 21.01 -4.75 -15.25
CA ILE A 405 22.10 -4.97 -16.21
C ILE A 405 22.04 -3.96 -17.36
N ILE A 406 20.85 -3.69 -17.91
CA ILE A 406 20.66 -2.74 -19.01
C ILE A 406 21.03 -1.33 -18.57
N GLU A 407 20.51 -0.89 -17.43
CA GLU A 407 20.77 0.44 -16.86
C GLU A 407 22.26 0.66 -16.62
N ALA A 408 22.94 -0.36 -16.12
CA ALA A 408 24.37 -0.34 -15.89
C ALA A 408 25.23 -0.35 -17.18
N GLY A 409 24.61 -0.30 -18.36
CA GLY A 409 25.32 -0.33 -19.63
C GLY A 409 25.76 -1.74 -20.05
N PHE A 410 24.95 -2.75 -19.73
CA PHE A 410 25.20 -4.17 -19.93
C PHE A 410 26.39 -4.69 -19.11
N GLU A 411 26.75 -5.97 -19.28
CA GLU A 411 27.85 -6.62 -18.55
C GLU A 411 29.17 -5.82 -18.62
N SER A 412 29.48 -5.21 -19.76
CA SER A 412 30.72 -4.43 -19.92
C SER A 412 30.71 -3.07 -19.22
N GLY A 413 29.53 -2.54 -18.90
CA GLY A 413 29.37 -1.25 -18.25
C GLY A 413 29.24 -1.35 -16.73
N PHE A 414 28.88 -2.54 -16.21
CA PHE A 414 28.43 -2.71 -14.83
C PHE A 414 29.45 -2.26 -13.78
N GLU A 415 30.72 -2.68 -13.91
CA GLU A 415 31.81 -2.27 -13.01
C GLU A 415 31.93 -0.74 -12.93
N ASN A 416 31.97 -0.09 -14.09
CA ASN A 416 32.10 1.37 -14.17
C ASN A 416 30.83 2.08 -13.67
N TYR A 417 29.63 1.50 -13.86
CA TYR A 417 28.40 2.07 -13.32
C TYR A 417 28.44 2.07 -11.79
N VAL A 418 28.85 0.96 -11.17
CA VAL A 418 28.96 0.86 -9.71
C VAL A 418 30.02 1.82 -9.16
N GLU A 419 31.17 1.96 -9.83
CA GLU A 419 32.20 2.95 -9.44
C GLU A 419 31.70 4.40 -9.49
N GLN A 420 30.82 4.72 -10.45
CA GLN A 420 30.29 6.06 -10.66
C GLN A 420 29.08 6.39 -9.78
N ASN A 421 28.36 5.37 -9.29
CA ASN A 421 27.15 5.51 -8.50
C ASN A 421 27.29 4.74 -7.16
N PRO A 422 28.24 5.11 -6.29
CA PRO A 422 28.52 4.36 -5.05
C PRO A 422 27.39 4.44 -4.01
N ASP A 423 26.42 5.33 -4.20
CA ASP A 423 25.20 5.48 -3.41
C ASP A 423 24.08 4.52 -3.82
N LYS A 424 24.24 3.81 -4.95
CA LYS A 424 23.30 2.78 -5.42
C LYS A 424 23.66 1.40 -4.86
N GLU A 425 23.36 1.19 -3.58
CA GLU A 425 23.71 -0.04 -2.83
C GLU A 425 23.20 -1.32 -3.52
N GLU A 426 22.00 -1.29 -4.12
CA GLU A 426 21.43 -2.41 -4.89
C GLU A 426 22.30 -2.85 -6.07
N PHE A 427 22.91 -1.91 -6.82
CA PHE A 427 23.80 -2.22 -7.94
C PHE A 427 25.13 -2.77 -7.44
N GLN A 428 25.67 -2.25 -6.33
CA GLN A 428 26.86 -2.81 -5.71
C GLN A 428 26.65 -4.26 -5.31
N LEU A 429 25.50 -4.58 -4.70
CA LEU A 429 25.17 -5.93 -4.29
C LEU A 429 25.05 -6.87 -5.49
N VAL A 430 24.31 -6.49 -6.54
CA VAL A 430 24.22 -7.29 -7.77
C VAL A 430 25.60 -7.50 -8.41
N TRP A 431 26.47 -6.50 -8.38
CA TRP A 431 27.83 -6.64 -8.89
C TRP A 431 28.66 -7.67 -8.11
N ASP A 432 28.57 -7.67 -6.78
CA ASP A 432 29.26 -8.63 -5.93
C ASP A 432 28.84 -10.08 -6.25
N TYR A 433 27.54 -10.28 -6.53
CA TYR A 433 27.00 -11.55 -6.99
C TYR A 433 27.49 -11.93 -8.40
N ILE A 434 27.54 -10.99 -9.34
CA ILE A 434 28.11 -11.22 -10.68
C ILE A 434 29.59 -11.61 -10.57
N GLN A 435 30.37 -10.98 -9.68
CA GLN A 435 31.77 -11.32 -9.47
C GLN A 435 31.95 -12.72 -8.87
N THR A 436 31.04 -13.13 -7.99
CA THR A 436 31.12 -14.42 -7.28
C THR A 436 30.66 -15.58 -8.16
N TYR A 437 29.51 -15.46 -8.81
CA TYR A 437 28.82 -16.55 -9.51
C TYR A 437 28.86 -16.44 -11.04
N GLY A 438 29.32 -15.30 -11.56
CA GLY A 438 29.32 -15.00 -12.99
C GLY A 438 27.94 -14.59 -13.51
N ILE A 439 27.92 -13.88 -14.64
CA ILE A 439 26.70 -13.29 -15.24
C ILE A 439 25.60 -14.33 -15.54
N GLY A 440 25.95 -15.59 -15.75
CA GLY A 440 24.99 -16.66 -16.04
C GLY A 440 24.47 -17.41 -14.81
N GLY A 441 25.11 -17.24 -13.64
CA GLY A 441 24.77 -17.97 -12.42
C GLY A 441 24.19 -17.08 -11.32
N PHE A 442 24.54 -15.80 -11.30
CA PHE A 442 24.25 -14.91 -10.18
C PHE A 442 22.76 -14.71 -9.89
N GLN A 443 21.90 -14.77 -10.92
CA GLN A 443 20.50 -14.38 -10.77
C GLN A 443 19.76 -15.27 -9.77
N HIS A 444 19.92 -16.59 -9.85
CA HIS A 444 19.21 -17.47 -8.92
C HIS A 444 19.74 -17.36 -7.49
N GLU A 445 21.06 -17.24 -7.29
CA GLU A 445 21.66 -17.04 -5.96
C GLU A 445 21.11 -15.74 -5.35
N TYR A 446 21.14 -14.63 -6.11
CA TYR A 446 20.59 -13.35 -5.68
C TYR A 446 19.10 -13.45 -5.33
N MET A 447 18.32 -14.19 -6.13
CA MET A 447 16.90 -14.41 -5.88
C MET A 447 16.64 -15.22 -4.61
N ALA A 448 17.46 -16.23 -4.34
CA ALA A 448 17.33 -17.05 -3.14
C ALA A 448 17.58 -16.22 -1.87
N ASP A 449 18.58 -15.34 -1.89
CA ASP A 449 18.93 -14.50 -0.75
C ASP A 449 17.99 -13.30 -0.56
N HIS A 450 17.52 -12.67 -1.64
CA HIS A 450 16.85 -11.37 -1.56
C HIS A 450 15.37 -11.38 -1.92
N TYR A 451 14.89 -12.37 -2.67
CA TYR A 451 13.51 -12.38 -3.18
C TYR A 451 12.65 -13.53 -2.67
N LEU A 452 13.21 -14.52 -1.96
CA LEU A 452 12.45 -15.69 -1.52
C LEU A 452 11.26 -15.30 -0.61
N ALA A 453 11.46 -14.40 0.34
CA ALA A 453 10.41 -13.91 1.23
C ALA A 453 9.30 -13.18 0.45
N SER A 454 9.69 -12.24 -0.42
CA SER A 454 8.73 -11.51 -1.27
C SER A 454 7.94 -12.47 -2.16
N LEU A 455 8.61 -13.43 -2.82
CA LEU A 455 7.97 -14.49 -3.62
C LEU A 455 6.97 -15.30 -2.79
N SER A 456 7.34 -15.71 -1.58
CA SER A 456 6.46 -16.49 -0.70
C SER A 456 5.21 -15.69 -0.30
N ASN A 457 5.39 -14.46 0.18
CA ASN A 457 4.29 -13.58 0.62
C ASN A 457 3.35 -13.25 -0.55
N THR A 458 3.91 -13.01 -1.72
CA THR A 458 3.14 -12.86 -2.96
C THR A 458 2.28 -14.09 -3.25
N LEU A 459 2.86 -15.29 -3.17
CA LEU A 459 2.14 -16.53 -3.47
C LEU A 459 1.04 -16.81 -2.45
N GLU A 460 1.25 -16.42 -1.20
CA GLU A 460 0.26 -16.47 -0.15
C GLU A 460 -0.96 -15.60 -0.48
N GLY A 461 -0.74 -14.33 -0.85
CA GLY A 461 -1.82 -13.41 -1.23
C GLY A 461 -2.64 -13.94 -2.42
N LEU A 462 -1.97 -14.52 -3.42
CA LEU A 462 -2.62 -15.16 -4.57
C LEU A 462 -3.31 -16.48 -4.21
N GLY A 463 -2.91 -17.11 -3.10
CA GLY A 463 -3.46 -18.38 -2.66
C GLY A 463 -4.97 -18.33 -2.45
N ALA A 464 -5.53 -17.18 -2.09
CA ALA A 464 -6.99 -16.96 -1.97
C ALA A 464 -7.76 -17.31 -3.25
N THR A 465 -7.23 -16.92 -4.41
CA THR A 465 -7.91 -17.03 -5.72
C THR A 465 -7.39 -18.20 -6.55
N MET A 466 -6.13 -18.60 -6.37
CA MET A 466 -5.46 -19.57 -7.22
C MET A 466 -5.39 -20.99 -6.66
N ILE A 467 -5.73 -21.18 -5.38
CA ILE A 467 -5.81 -22.49 -4.73
C ILE A 467 -7.26 -22.84 -4.44
N SER A 468 -7.69 -24.02 -4.87
CA SER A 468 -9.10 -24.40 -4.72
C SER A 468 -9.49 -24.59 -3.24
N SER A 469 -10.67 -24.11 -2.84
CA SER A 469 -11.18 -24.26 -1.46
C SER A 469 -11.21 -25.72 -1.01
N ARG A 470 -11.54 -26.65 -1.92
CA ARG A 470 -11.50 -28.10 -1.64
C ARG A 470 -10.11 -28.59 -1.28
N PHE A 471 -9.06 -28.13 -1.98
CA PHE A 471 -7.70 -28.48 -1.64
C PHE A 471 -7.33 -27.86 -0.28
N LYS A 472 -7.69 -26.60 -0.04
CA LYS A 472 -7.45 -25.95 1.26
C LYS A 472 -8.06 -26.72 2.42
N GLU A 473 -9.35 -27.04 2.33
CA GLU A 473 -10.08 -27.82 3.33
C GLU A 473 -9.47 -29.20 3.55
N HIS A 474 -8.99 -29.86 2.48
CA HIS A 474 -8.37 -31.17 2.60
C HIS A 474 -7.00 -31.11 3.28
N MET A 475 -6.19 -30.09 2.99
CA MET A 475 -4.84 -29.99 3.52
C MET A 475 -4.80 -29.43 4.93
N THR A 476 -5.74 -28.58 5.35
CA THR A 476 -5.79 -28.04 6.71
C THR A 476 -5.85 -29.15 7.76
N GLY A 477 -4.78 -29.30 8.54
CA GLY A 477 -4.62 -30.33 9.57
C GLY A 477 -4.24 -31.72 9.05
N SER A 478 -4.04 -31.89 7.73
CA SER A 478 -3.58 -33.15 7.15
C SER A 478 -2.11 -33.41 7.47
N LYS A 479 -1.74 -34.69 7.57
CA LYS A 479 -0.35 -35.12 7.75
C LYS A 479 0.29 -35.44 6.40
N ILE A 480 1.46 -34.85 6.14
CA ILE A 480 2.35 -35.21 5.03
C ILE A 480 3.39 -36.19 5.56
N TYR A 481 3.62 -37.27 4.83
CA TYR A 481 4.56 -38.33 5.22
C TYR A 481 5.85 -38.19 4.42
N LEU A 482 6.98 -37.96 5.09
CA LEU A 482 8.32 -38.01 4.50
C LEU A 482 8.78 -39.46 4.30
N SER A 483 8.37 -40.33 5.23
CA SER A 483 8.65 -41.76 5.20
C SER A 483 7.54 -42.52 5.94
N ASN A 484 7.66 -43.84 6.07
CA ASN A 484 6.70 -44.66 6.80
C ASN A 484 6.63 -44.34 8.31
N THR A 485 7.62 -43.64 8.86
CA THR A 485 7.74 -43.36 10.29
C THR A 485 7.77 -41.87 10.62
N GLU A 486 7.89 -41.01 9.61
CA GLU A 486 8.07 -39.57 9.78
C GLU A 486 7.02 -38.81 8.99
N SER A 487 6.33 -37.90 9.69
CA SER A 487 5.27 -37.07 9.13
C SER A 487 5.21 -35.74 9.85
N PHE A 488 4.76 -34.71 9.16
CA PHE A 488 4.47 -33.40 9.73
C PHE A 488 3.05 -32.96 9.32
N THR A 489 2.48 -32.03 10.07
CA THR A 489 1.18 -31.43 9.73
C THR A 489 1.40 -30.38 8.66
N TRP A 490 0.50 -30.30 7.67
CA TRP A 490 0.52 -29.24 6.66
C TRP A 490 0.46 -27.87 7.31
N ASP A 491 1.40 -27.02 6.95
CA ASP A 491 1.48 -25.62 7.30
C ASP A 491 1.41 -24.79 6.00
N TRP A 492 0.55 -23.76 5.98
CA TRP A 492 0.32 -22.97 4.76
C TRP A 492 1.47 -22.01 4.47
N ASP A 493 2.06 -21.43 5.51
CA ASP A 493 3.14 -20.46 5.38
C ASP A 493 4.39 -21.18 4.87
N GLU A 494 4.72 -22.32 5.47
CA GLU A 494 5.82 -23.18 4.97
C GLU A 494 5.55 -23.72 3.56
N PHE A 495 4.28 -23.96 3.19
CA PHE A 495 3.93 -24.40 1.85
C PHE A 495 4.27 -23.32 0.80
N TYR A 496 3.97 -22.04 1.06
CA TYR A 496 4.31 -20.97 0.13
C TYR A 496 5.82 -20.74 0.02
N VAL A 497 6.56 -20.88 1.13
CA VAL A 497 8.04 -20.86 1.10
C VAL A 497 8.58 -22.03 0.27
N ALA A 498 8.06 -23.25 0.49
CA ALA A 498 8.41 -24.42 -0.30
C ALA A 498 8.09 -24.25 -1.79
N LEU A 499 7.01 -23.52 -2.10
CA LEU A 499 6.63 -23.19 -3.46
C LEU A 499 7.57 -22.13 -4.04
N ALA A 500 7.97 -21.09 -3.31
CA ALA A 500 8.92 -20.07 -3.76
C ALA A 500 10.29 -20.68 -4.13
N TRP A 501 10.77 -21.66 -3.34
CA TRP A 501 11.98 -22.43 -3.65
C TRP A 501 11.90 -23.26 -4.94
N ASN A 502 10.69 -23.50 -5.47
CA ASN A 502 10.51 -24.19 -6.74
C ASN A 502 11.02 -23.27 -7.87
N GLY A 503 12.19 -23.58 -8.43
CA GLY A 503 12.92 -22.75 -9.40
C GLY A 503 14.32 -22.40 -8.91
N LEU A 504 14.48 -22.27 -7.59
CA LEU A 504 15.73 -21.95 -6.90
C LEU A 504 16.41 -23.18 -6.28
N ALA A 505 15.87 -24.38 -6.48
CA ALA A 505 16.38 -25.62 -5.89
C ALA A 505 17.75 -26.10 -6.42
N LYS A 506 18.49 -25.24 -7.13
CA LYS A 506 19.84 -25.51 -7.65
C LYS A 506 20.87 -24.50 -7.14
N THR A 507 20.48 -23.58 -6.26
CA THR A 507 21.38 -22.56 -5.72
C THR A 507 22.18 -23.08 -4.54
N GLU A 508 23.23 -22.36 -4.15
CA GLU A 508 24.02 -22.69 -2.96
C GLU A 508 23.16 -22.57 -1.69
N GLU A 509 22.28 -21.57 -1.61
CA GLU A 509 21.38 -21.38 -0.47
C GLU A 509 20.43 -22.57 -0.31
N TRP A 510 19.93 -23.12 -1.41
CA TRP A 510 19.13 -24.35 -1.36
C TRP A 510 19.96 -25.54 -0.87
N GLU A 511 21.24 -25.63 -1.25
CA GLU A 511 22.12 -26.70 -0.81
C GLU A 511 22.47 -26.59 0.69
N ASP A 512 22.50 -25.37 1.22
CA ASP A 512 22.80 -25.07 2.62
C ASP A 512 21.61 -25.27 3.57
N LEU A 513 20.38 -25.41 3.05
CA LEU A 513 19.21 -25.80 3.85
C LEU A 513 19.43 -27.16 4.53
N ASP A 514 18.95 -27.28 5.78
CA ASP A 514 18.94 -28.57 6.47
C ASP A 514 18.23 -29.63 5.61
N GLU A 515 18.83 -30.82 5.51
CA GLU A 515 18.32 -31.93 4.72
C GLU A 515 16.87 -32.27 5.05
N SER A 516 16.48 -32.22 6.33
CA SER A 516 15.10 -32.44 6.76
C SER A 516 14.15 -31.37 6.23
N LEU A 517 14.58 -30.11 6.18
CA LEU A 517 13.80 -29.01 5.63
C LEU A 517 13.63 -29.14 4.12
N ARG A 518 14.70 -29.50 3.39
CA ARG A 518 14.62 -29.78 1.94
C ARG A 518 13.66 -30.91 1.64
N GLN A 519 13.69 -31.99 2.42
CA GLN A 519 12.74 -33.10 2.29
C GLN A 519 11.29 -32.65 2.58
N ARG A 520 11.06 -31.80 3.58
CA ARG A 520 9.74 -31.20 3.85
C ARG A 520 9.25 -30.37 2.66
N TYR A 521 10.07 -29.49 2.11
CA TYR A 521 9.70 -28.67 0.95
C TYR A 521 9.44 -29.49 -0.30
N GLN A 522 10.23 -30.55 -0.54
CA GLN A 522 9.96 -31.52 -1.61
C GLN A 522 8.63 -32.25 -1.39
N ALA A 523 8.29 -32.60 -0.14
CA ALA A 523 7.05 -33.28 0.18
C ALA A 523 5.82 -32.39 0.00
N TYR A 524 5.87 -31.11 0.41
CA TYR A 524 4.85 -30.11 0.08
C TYR A 524 4.58 -30.08 -1.42
N ARG A 525 5.64 -29.94 -2.23
CA ARG A 525 5.55 -29.89 -3.69
C ARG A 525 4.96 -31.15 -4.30
N SER A 526 5.36 -32.34 -3.84
CA SER A 526 4.83 -33.62 -4.33
C SER A 526 3.34 -33.75 -4.00
N GLN A 527 2.98 -33.54 -2.73
CA GLN A 527 1.60 -33.69 -2.24
C GLN A 527 0.66 -32.73 -2.97
N TYR A 528 1.12 -31.50 -3.15
CA TYR A 528 0.42 -30.45 -3.88
C TYR A 528 0.19 -30.82 -5.36
N LYS A 529 1.25 -31.22 -6.06
CA LYS A 529 1.15 -31.66 -7.45
C LYS A 529 0.23 -32.86 -7.61
N ASP A 530 0.21 -33.80 -6.67
CA ASP A 530 -0.64 -34.99 -6.80
C ASP A 530 -2.13 -34.69 -6.56
N LEU A 531 -2.45 -33.76 -5.66
CA LEU A 531 -3.82 -33.56 -5.18
C LEU A 531 -4.57 -32.39 -5.84
N GLU A 532 -3.90 -31.31 -6.23
CA GLU A 532 -4.59 -30.18 -6.86
C GLU A 532 -4.90 -30.41 -8.36
N THR A 533 -4.44 -31.54 -8.90
CA THR A 533 -4.50 -31.85 -10.34
C THR A 533 -5.90 -32.02 -10.94
N LEU A 534 -6.99 -31.97 -10.16
CA LEU A 534 -8.34 -32.32 -10.62
C LEU A 534 -9.35 -31.16 -10.71
N SER A 535 -9.06 -29.96 -10.19
CA SER A 535 -10.05 -28.86 -10.20
C SER A 535 -9.55 -27.50 -10.71
N PHE A 536 -8.24 -27.23 -10.71
CA PHE A 536 -7.72 -25.87 -10.92
C PHE A 536 -6.41 -25.83 -11.75
N LYS A 537 -6.34 -26.64 -12.81
CA LYS A 537 -5.21 -26.63 -13.76
C LYS A 537 -5.42 -25.59 -14.86
N CYS A 538 -4.33 -25.06 -15.40
CA CYS A 538 -4.36 -24.54 -16.76
C CYS A 538 -4.51 -25.72 -17.73
N ASN A 539 -5.60 -25.71 -18.52
CA ASN A 539 -5.89 -26.72 -19.53
C ASN A 539 -5.85 -26.12 -20.93
#